data_AF-A0A367JJ50-F1
#
_entry.id   AF-A0A367JJ50-F1
#
_cell.length_a   1.000
_cell.length_b   1.000
_cell.length_c   1.000
_cell.angle_alpha   90.00
_cell.angle_beta   90.00
_cell.angle_gamma   90.00
#
_symmetry.space_group_name_H-M   'P 1'
#
loop_
_entity.id
_entity.type
_entity.pdbx_description
1 polymer ?
#
loop_
_entity_poly.entity_id
_entity_poly.type
_entity_poly.pdbx_seq_one_letter_code
_entity_poly.pdbx_strand_id
1 'polypeptide(L)' 'MEPEITPHPASTQVIDFADWAANATESMYISLARPQEGDSESAEPVEITTFNPDFTYPIFGDHETIFGYKDLSIEV' A
#
# COMPACT_ATOMS: atom_id res chain seq x y z
N MET A 1 0.67 46.13 -2.50
CA MET A 1 1.85 45.25 -2.56
C MET A 1 1.97 44.64 -1.18
N GLU A 2 1.58 43.36 -1.05
CA GLU A 2 1.68 42.62 0.20
C GLU A 2 3.18 42.40 0.49
N PRO A 3 3.68 42.65 1.72
CA PRO A 3 5.10 42.46 2.02
C PRO A 3 5.46 40.96 2.03
N GLU A 4 6.54 40.59 1.36
CA GLU A 4 7.15 39.25 1.50
C GLU A 4 7.65 39.07 2.93
N ILE A 5 6.91 38.28 3.71
CA ILE A 5 7.31 37.84 5.04
C ILE A 5 8.34 36.73 4.89
N THR A 6 9.61 37.08 5.06
CA THR A 6 10.70 36.09 5.18
C THR A 6 10.44 35.19 6.39
N PRO A 7 10.48 33.85 6.23
CA PRO A 7 10.19 32.92 7.32
C PRO A 7 11.16 33.12 8.50
N HIS A 8 10.61 33.16 9.71
CA HIS A 8 11.37 33.33 10.94
C HIS A 8 12.36 32.16 11.14
N PRO A 9 13.59 32.37 11.65
CA PRO A 9 14.60 31.30 11.84
C PRO A 9 14.17 30.17 12.78
N ALA A 10 13.09 30.35 13.54
CA ALA A 10 12.46 29.34 14.38
C ALA A 10 11.21 28.69 13.75
N SER A 11 10.94 28.89 12.46
CA SER A 11 9.80 28.23 11.81
C SER A 11 10.11 26.73 11.69
N THR A 12 9.46 25.92 12.52
CA THR A 12 9.47 24.46 12.38
C THR A 12 8.80 24.10 11.07
N GLN A 13 9.50 23.36 10.21
CA GLN A 13 8.89 22.70 9.07
C GLN A 13 7.90 21.67 9.62
N VAL A 14 6.62 21.83 9.33
CA VAL A 14 5.62 20.80 9.60
C VAL A 14 5.92 19.67 8.63
N ILE A 15 6.35 18.52 9.17
CA ILE A 15 6.56 17.33 8.35
C ILE A 15 5.17 16.81 7.97
N ASP A 16 4.92 16.75 6.67
CA ASP A 16 3.75 16.07 6.14
C ASP A 16 4.00 14.56 6.16
N PHE A 17 3.16 13.84 6.90
CA PHE A 17 3.23 12.39 7.03
C PHE A 17 2.24 11.66 6.11
N ALA A 18 1.54 12.36 5.23
CA ALA A 18 0.58 11.76 4.30
C ALA A 18 1.20 10.62 3.49
N ASP A 19 2.44 10.80 3.01
CA ASP A 19 3.20 9.78 2.27
C ASP A 19 3.48 8.49 3.06
N TRP A 20 3.33 8.51 4.39
CA TRP A 20 3.61 7.38 5.28
C TRP A 20 2.34 6.68 5.78
N ALA A 21 1.17 7.08 5.28
CA ALA A 21 -0.10 6.45 5.55
C ALA A 21 -0.62 5.80 4.25
N ALA A 22 -0.80 4.49 4.27
CA ALA A 22 -1.27 3.72 3.13
C ALA A 22 -2.67 3.15 3.39
N ASN A 23 -3.51 3.13 2.36
CA ASN A 23 -4.78 2.41 2.38
C ASN A 23 -4.49 0.90 2.32
N ALA A 24 -4.89 0.17 3.36
CA ALA A 24 -4.61 -1.26 3.49
C ALA A 24 -5.27 -2.10 2.39
N THR A 25 -6.50 -1.76 2.01
CA THR A 25 -7.26 -2.47 0.97
C THR A 25 -6.60 -2.28 -0.40
N GLU A 26 -6.13 -1.08 -0.72
CA GLU A 26 -5.43 -0.79 -2.00
C GLU A 26 -3.99 -1.33 -2.03
N SER A 27 -3.31 -1.36 -0.88
CA SER A 27 -1.92 -1.84 -0.77
C SER A 27 -1.77 -3.35 -0.67
N MET A 28 -2.87 -4.10 -0.50
CA MET A 28 -2.84 -5.55 -0.31
C MET A 28 -3.21 -6.30 -1.59
N TYR A 29 -2.29 -7.14 -2.07
CA TYR A 29 -2.41 -7.92 -3.29
C TYR A 29 -2.51 -9.40 -2.92
N ILE A 30 -3.65 -10.01 -3.22
CA ILE A 30 -3.93 -11.42 -3.00
C ILE A 30 -3.83 -12.15 -4.33
N SER A 31 -3.00 -13.18 -4.39
CA SER A 31 -2.71 -13.91 -5.62
C SER A 31 -3.20 -15.36 -5.57
N LEU A 32 -4.03 -15.75 -6.54
CA LEU A 32 -4.43 -17.14 -6.77
C LEU A 32 -3.56 -17.76 -7.86
N ALA A 33 -2.71 -18.69 -7.43
CA ALA A 33 -1.84 -19.48 -8.30
C ALA A 33 -2.58 -20.74 -8.79
N ARG A 34 -2.73 -20.90 -10.11
CA ARG A 34 -3.21 -22.14 -10.72
C ARG A 34 -2.05 -22.88 -11.39
N PRO A 35 -1.85 -24.18 -11.07
CA PRO A 35 -0.99 -25.02 -11.88
C PRO A 35 -1.64 -25.21 -13.25
N GLN A 36 -0.84 -25.15 -14.32
CA GLN A 36 -1.34 -25.42 -15.66
C GLN A 36 -1.77 -26.89 -15.78
N GLU A 37 -2.89 -27.16 -16.44
CA GLU A 37 -3.38 -28.53 -16.69
C GLU A 37 -2.27 -29.34 -17.40
N GLY A 38 -1.75 -30.38 -16.74
CA GLY A 38 -0.91 -31.36 -17.43
C GLY A 38 0.26 -31.98 -16.66
N ASP A 39 0.78 -31.40 -15.56
CA ASP A 39 1.78 -32.14 -14.79
C ASP A 39 2.04 -31.57 -13.40
N SER A 40 2.14 -32.46 -12.40
CA SER A 40 2.62 -32.13 -11.05
C SER A 40 4.12 -31.76 -11.02
N GLU A 41 4.80 -31.86 -12.18
CA GLU A 41 6.24 -31.63 -12.39
C GLU A 41 6.52 -30.60 -13.51
N SER A 42 5.49 -29.89 -14.02
CA SER A 42 5.63 -28.99 -15.16
C SER A 42 6.34 -27.68 -14.77
N ALA A 43 7.39 -27.32 -15.51
CA ALA A 43 8.14 -26.06 -15.37
C ALA A 43 7.43 -24.85 -16.04
N GLU A 44 6.21 -25.07 -16.53
CA GLU A 44 5.41 -24.04 -17.21
C GLU A 44 4.86 -22.98 -16.22
N PRO A 45 4.55 -21.76 -16.70
CA PRO A 45 4.18 -20.66 -15.83
C PRO A 45 2.88 -20.92 -15.08
N VAL A 46 2.87 -20.65 -13.77
CA VAL A 46 1.65 -20.57 -12.96
C VAL A 46 0.80 -19.42 -13.48
N GLU A 47 -0.47 -19.66 -13.79
CA GLU A 47 -1.41 -18.56 -14.03
C GLU A 47 -1.70 -17.92 -12.67
N ILE A 48 -1.33 -16.64 -12.53
CA ILE A 48 -1.54 -15.86 -11.31
C ILE A 48 -2.65 -14.85 -11.56
N THR A 49 -3.73 -14.96 -10.81
CA THR A 49 -4.76 -13.92 -10.74
C THR A 49 -4.57 -13.12 -9.45
N THR A 50 -4.26 -11.83 -9.57
CA THR A 50 -4.06 -10.93 -8.42
C THR A 50 -5.23 -9.96 -8.29
N PHE A 51 -5.69 -9.74 -7.06
CA PHE A 51 -6.77 -8.82 -6.74
C PHE A 51 -6.58 -8.21 -5.34
N ASN A 52 -7.27 -7.11 -5.07
CA ASN A 52 -7.36 -6.49 -3.75
C ASN A 52 -8.56 -7.03 -2.97
N PRO A 53 -8.50 -7.13 -1.64
CA PRO A 53 -9.67 -7.46 -0.82
C PRO A 53 -10.77 -6.38 -0.94
N ASP A 54 -12.02 -6.73 -0.62
CA ASP A 54 -13.11 -5.74 -0.53
C ASP A 54 -13.06 -4.91 0.76
N PHE A 55 -12.49 -5.49 1.83
CA PHE A 55 -12.34 -4.87 3.14
C PHE A 55 -11.18 -5.50 3.91
N THR A 56 -10.57 -4.72 4.78
CA THR A 56 -9.43 -5.08 5.63
C THR A 56 -9.57 -4.58 7.09
N TYR A 57 -10.70 -3.96 7.45
CA TYR A 57 -10.96 -3.47 8.81
C TYR A 57 -10.79 -4.50 9.95
N PRO A 58 -11.01 -5.83 9.76
CA PRO A 58 -10.76 -6.79 10.82
C PRO A 58 -9.27 -6.89 11.21
N ILE A 59 -8.37 -6.44 10.34
CA ILE A 59 -6.92 -6.53 10.53
C ILE A 59 -6.33 -5.14 10.84
N PHE A 60 -6.72 -4.11 10.09
CA PHE A 60 -6.12 -2.77 10.18
C PHE A 60 -7.03 -1.72 10.85
N GLY A 61 -8.14 -2.17 11.43
CA GLY A 61 -9.12 -1.31 12.11
C GLY A 61 -10.04 -0.56 11.15
N ASP A 62 -11.02 0.15 11.70
CA ASP A 62 -12.13 0.76 10.96
C ASP A 62 -11.71 1.73 9.83
N HIS A 63 -10.50 2.30 9.92
CA HIS A 63 -9.95 3.21 8.92
C HIS A 63 -9.20 2.51 7.78
N GLU A 64 -8.95 1.20 7.89
CA GLU A 64 -8.24 0.41 6.89
C GLU A 64 -6.93 1.09 6.46
N THR A 65 -6.18 1.64 7.42
CA THR A 65 -4.99 2.46 7.17
C THR A 65 -3.78 1.89 7.89
N ILE A 66 -2.65 1.82 7.20
CA ILE A 66 -1.36 1.37 7.73
C ILE A 66 -0.42 2.57 7.78
N PHE A 67 0.13 2.85 8.95
CA PHE A 67 1.06 3.96 9.16
C PHE A 67 2.51 3.47 9.26
N GLY A 68 3.44 4.29 8.76
CA GLY A 68 4.88 4.08 8.88
C GLY A 68 5.55 3.52 7.63
N TYR A 69 4.81 3.39 6.53
CA TYR A 69 5.33 2.88 5.25
C TYR A 69 4.97 3.83 4.13
N LYS A 70 5.97 4.19 3.33
CA LYS A 70 5.80 4.88 2.06
C LYS A 70 5.80 3.85 0.93
N ASP A 71 4.90 4.03 -0.05
CA ASP A 71 4.75 3.15 -1.21
C ASP A 71 4.56 1.66 -0.82
N LEU A 72 3.67 1.41 0.16
CA LEU A 72 3.44 0.08 0.72
C LEU A 72 2.83 -0.90 -0.30
N SER A 73 3.45 -2.08 -0.44
CA SER A 73 2.89 -3.26 -1.11
C SER A 73 2.95 -4.48 -0.18
N ILE A 74 1.83 -5.19 -0.05
CA ILE A 74 1.70 -6.43 0.73
C ILE A 74 1.27 -7.54 -0.23
N GLU A 75 2.15 -8.52 -0.45
CA GLU A 75 1.90 -9.67 -1.33
C GLU A 75 1.51 -10.89 -0.50
N VAL A 76 0.35 -11.50 -0.81
CA VAL A 76 -0.18 -12.70 -0.13
C VAL A 76 -0.58 -13.78 -1.13
#